data_AF-A0A1I3MBW6-F1
#
_entry.id   AF-A0A1I3MBW6-F1
#
_cell.length_a   1.000
_cell.length_b   1.000
_cell.length_c   1.000
_cell.angle_alpha   90.00
_cell.angle_beta   90.00
_cell.angle_gamma   90.00
#
_symmetry.space_group_name_H-M   'P 1'
#
loop_
_entity.id
_entity.type
_entity.pdbx_description
1 polymer ?
#
loop_
_entity_poly.entity_id
_entity_poly.type
_entity_poly.pdbx_seq_one_letter_code
_entity_poly.pdbx_strand_id
1 'polypeptide(L)'
;MFKNKIVLLLLLFGCTFSYAQLGGQSTYQFLNLVSSPRQAALGGKVLTNIDYDVTQGLYNPSAINPEMDNQFALNFSNYLGGITYGTAAYAYTWDRRTQTLHAGMTYINYGDFDGYDEDGISTGTFTGTEAALSLGYALQLGYSDFYFGANLKFITSTLEQYSSFGVATDLGLMYVDDDLEFQAALVVRNLGTQITTYAGQQESLPLDITLGLSQTLEHVPLRWHVTFENLQQWPIGTSNPARATTDLEGNQTQEKVGFLGNVIRHTILGAELFPDKGFNIRLGYNFRRAEELRIVDQRNFSGLSAGFAIKINKLRFSYTHAKYTAASNASFFGLHIDLQ
;
A
#
# COMPACT_ATOMS: atom_id res chain seq x y z
N MET A 1 -44.48 -2.83 40.57
CA MET A 1 -44.57 -2.60 39.11
C MET A 1 -43.59 -1.57 38.54
N PHE A 2 -43.11 -0.57 39.31
CA PHE A 2 -42.21 0.47 38.79
C PHE A 2 -40.71 0.08 38.68
N LYS A 3 -40.20 -0.81 39.56
CA LYS A 3 -38.79 -1.25 39.53
C LYS A 3 -38.39 -1.98 38.23
N ASN A 4 -39.29 -2.79 37.66
CA ASN A 4 -38.98 -3.55 36.43
C ASN A 4 -38.92 -2.66 35.18
N LYS A 5 -39.63 -1.51 35.18
CA LYS A 5 -39.60 -0.56 34.05
C LYS A 5 -38.29 0.24 34.00
N ILE A 6 -37.69 0.53 35.16
CA ILE A 6 -36.39 1.23 35.26
C ILE A 6 -35.25 0.33 34.77
N VAL A 7 -35.29 -0.97 35.12
CA VAL A 7 -34.31 -1.96 34.64
C VAL A 7 -34.39 -2.12 33.12
N LEU A 8 -35.60 -2.16 32.55
CA LEU A 8 -35.80 -2.22 31.10
C LEU A 8 -35.29 -0.95 30.39
N LEU A 9 -35.48 0.23 30.97
CA LEU A 9 -34.99 1.51 30.42
C LEU A 9 -33.46 1.61 30.47
N LEU A 10 -32.82 1.08 31.52
CA LEU A 10 -31.36 0.99 31.67
C LEU A 10 -30.73 -0.01 30.69
N LEU A 11 -31.41 -1.14 30.43
CA LEU A 11 -31.00 -2.10 29.40
C LEU A 11 -31.13 -1.53 27.98
N LEU A 12 -32.17 -0.72 27.71
CA LEU A 12 -32.37 -0.05 26.42
C LEU A 12 -31.34 1.08 26.16
N PHE A 13 -30.88 1.78 27.20
CA PHE A 13 -29.82 2.79 27.08
C PHE A 13 -28.40 2.21 27.08
N GLY A 14 -28.21 0.94 27.48
CA GLY A 14 -26.91 0.26 27.47
C GLY A 14 -26.47 -0.25 26.10
N CYS A 15 -27.37 -0.32 25.11
CA CYS A 15 -27.09 -0.94 23.81
C CYS A 15 -26.62 0.03 22.71
N THR A 16 -26.42 1.34 22.98
CA THR A 16 -26.26 2.33 21.90
C THR A 16 -24.83 2.64 21.47
N PHE A 17 -23.80 1.94 21.96
CA PHE A 17 -22.42 2.14 21.47
C PHE A 17 -21.63 0.83 21.40
N SER A 18 -22.12 -0.10 20.60
CA SER A 18 -21.30 -1.21 20.13
C SER A 18 -20.53 -0.75 18.89
N TYR A 19 -19.27 -0.35 19.05
CA TYR A 19 -18.34 -0.28 17.92
C TYR A 19 -17.99 -1.72 17.53
N ALA A 20 -18.75 -2.29 16.61
CA ALA A 20 -18.38 -3.55 15.99
C ALA A 20 -17.19 -3.31 15.05
N GLN A 21 -16.18 -4.17 15.18
CA GLN A 21 -15.01 -4.42 14.32
C GLN A 21 -14.46 -3.21 13.51
N LEU A 22 -13.25 -2.78 13.84
CA LEU A 22 -12.44 -1.82 13.07
C LEU A 22 -11.96 -2.36 11.69
N GLY A 23 -12.35 -3.58 11.30
CA GLY A 23 -11.92 -4.23 10.08
C GLY A 23 -12.81 -3.84 8.90
N GLY A 24 -12.22 -3.34 7.81
CA GLY A 24 -12.94 -2.98 6.59
C GLY A 24 -13.47 -1.54 6.56
N GLN A 25 -12.60 -0.54 6.77
CA GLN A 25 -13.00 0.88 6.77
C GLN A 25 -13.35 1.44 5.38
N SER A 26 -12.99 0.71 4.32
CA SER A 26 -13.16 1.16 2.94
C SER A 26 -13.19 -0.01 2.00
N THR A 27 -13.90 0.17 0.88
CA THR A 27 -13.91 -0.74 -0.25
C THR A 27 -12.60 -0.67 -1.03
N TYR A 28 -12.37 -1.59 -1.98
CA TYR A 28 -11.22 -1.60 -2.90
C TYR A 28 -9.84 -1.52 -2.23
N GLN A 29 -9.65 -2.19 -1.09
CA GLN A 29 -8.39 -2.13 -0.33
C GLN A 29 -7.16 -2.58 -1.14
N PHE A 30 -7.36 -3.36 -2.19
CA PHE A 30 -6.29 -3.80 -3.08
C PHE A 30 -5.50 -2.64 -3.72
N LEU A 31 -6.09 -1.44 -3.82
CA LEU A 31 -5.42 -0.23 -4.31
C LEU A 31 -4.21 0.21 -3.46
N ASN A 32 -4.19 -0.21 -2.19
CA ASN A 32 -3.09 0.07 -1.26
C ASN A 32 -2.06 -1.06 -1.16
N LEU A 33 -2.22 -2.14 -1.95
CA LEU A 33 -1.18 -3.16 -2.05
C LEU A 33 0.07 -2.61 -2.73
N VAL A 34 1.18 -3.26 -2.43
CA VAL A 34 2.50 -2.85 -2.90
C VAL A 34 2.62 -3.16 -4.39
N SER A 35 2.97 -2.18 -5.22
CA SER A 35 2.94 -2.34 -6.68
C SER A 35 4.20 -2.97 -7.28
N SER A 36 5.30 -3.10 -6.53
CA SER A 36 6.52 -3.73 -7.07
C SER A 36 7.43 -4.33 -5.98
N PRO A 37 8.32 -5.28 -6.34
CA PRO A 37 9.31 -5.80 -5.39
C PRO A 37 10.21 -4.69 -4.85
N ARG A 38 10.57 -3.69 -5.67
CA ARG A 38 11.37 -2.54 -5.21
C ARG A 38 10.72 -1.84 -4.02
N GLN A 39 9.44 -1.48 -4.15
CA GLN A 39 8.69 -0.86 -3.07
C GLN A 39 8.54 -1.79 -1.87
N ALA A 40 8.28 -3.08 -2.11
CA ALA A 40 8.14 -4.08 -1.05
C ALA A 40 9.43 -4.21 -0.23
N ALA A 41 10.60 -4.15 -0.88
CA ALA A 41 11.90 -4.31 -0.22
C ALA A 41 12.21 -3.12 0.70
N LEU A 42 11.79 -1.93 0.29
CA LEU A 42 12.02 -0.67 1.00
C LEU A 42 10.92 -0.36 2.05
N GLY A 43 10.19 -1.37 2.52
CA GLY A 43 9.22 -1.23 3.60
C GLY A 43 7.77 -1.00 3.15
N GLY A 44 7.51 -1.05 1.84
CA GLY A 44 6.16 -1.13 1.25
C GLY A 44 5.67 0.16 0.58
N LYS A 45 6.09 1.33 1.05
CA LYS A 45 5.71 2.63 0.47
C LYS A 45 6.93 3.52 0.23
N VAL A 46 7.27 3.73 -1.04
CA VAL A 46 8.35 4.64 -1.45
C VAL A 46 7.86 5.53 -2.57
N LEU A 47 8.03 6.84 -2.41
CA LEU A 47 7.45 7.84 -3.31
C LEU A 47 8.49 8.54 -4.19
N THR A 48 9.76 8.48 -3.81
CA THR A 48 10.79 9.42 -4.26
C THR A 48 11.75 8.86 -5.29
N ASN A 49 11.55 7.63 -5.78
CA ASN A 49 12.35 7.08 -6.87
C ASN A 49 11.98 7.79 -8.18
N ILE A 50 12.96 8.35 -8.88
CA ILE A 50 12.78 8.96 -10.20
C ILE A 50 13.85 8.34 -11.08
N ASP A 51 13.45 7.33 -11.83
CA ASP A 51 14.32 6.59 -12.74
C ASP A 51 13.46 5.82 -13.77
N TYR A 52 14.07 4.84 -14.44
CA TYR A 52 13.46 3.93 -15.41
C TYR A 52 12.27 3.10 -14.88
N ASP A 53 12.06 3.00 -13.56
CA ASP A 53 11.07 2.11 -12.96
C ASP A 53 9.63 2.61 -13.17
N VAL A 54 9.00 2.16 -14.26
CA VAL A 54 7.59 2.44 -14.59
C VAL A 54 6.58 2.05 -13.51
N THR A 55 6.93 1.16 -12.58
CA THR A 55 6.00 0.80 -11.50
C THR A 55 5.82 1.94 -10.50
N GLN A 56 6.75 2.90 -10.47
CA GLN A 56 6.65 4.06 -9.62
C GLN A 56 5.46 4.95 -9.99
N GLY A 57 5.12 5.07 -11.28
CA GLY A 57 3.96 5.82 -11.74
C GLY A 57 2.62 5.30 -11.18
N LEU A 58 2.52 4.02 -10.82
CA LEU A 58 1.33 3.45 -10.15
C LEU A 58 1.14 3.96 -8.72
N TYR A 59 2.21 4.42 -8.08
CA TYR A 59 2.22 4.78 -6.66
C TYR A 59 2.41 6.28 -6.45
N ASN A 60 3.30 6.90 -7.21
CA ASN A 60 3.50 8.35 -7.27
C ASN A 60 3.42 8.83 -8.74
N PRO A 61 2.32 9.46 -9.17
CA PRO A 61 2.22 9.97 -10.53
C PRO A 61 3.21 11.08 -10.84
N SER A 62 3.69 11.88 -9.86
CA SER A 62 4.65 12.95 -10.14
C SER A 62 6.05 12.44 -10.47
N ALA A 63 6.32 11.15 -10.23
CA ALA A 63 7.59 10.51 -10.59
C ALA A 63 7.63 10.03 -12.05
N ILE A 64 6.51 10.11 -12.79
CA ILE A 64 6.48 9.80 -14.22
C ILE A 64 7.44 10.74 -14.94
N ASN A 65 8.39 10.16 -15.67
CA ASN A 65 9.49 10.91 -16.27
C ASN A 65 9.96 10.28 -17.60
N PRO A 66 10.75 11.00 -18.41
CA PRO A 66 11.22 10.50 -19.71
C PRO A 66 12.09 9.24 -19.69
N GLU A 67 12.75 8.90 -18.59
CA GLU A 67 13.55 7.66 -18.48
C GLU A 67 12.67 6.40 -18.46
N MET A 68 11.38 6.57 -18.20
CA MET A 68 10.40 5.50 -18.26
C MET A 68 9.98 5.15 -19.70
N ASP A 69 10.41 5.92 -20.71
CA ASP A 69 10.02 5.70 -22.11
C ASP A 69 10.37 4.29 -22.61
N ASN A 70 9.38 3.59 -23.16
CA ASN A 70 9.48 2.21 -23.64
C ASN A 70 9.93 1.20 -22.56
N GLN A 71 9.79 1.54 -21.28
CA GLN A 71 9.97 0.59 -20.19
C GLN A 71 8.66 -0.13 -19.91
N PHE A 72 8.74 -1.44 -19.71
CA PHE A 72 7.61 -2.29 -19.34
C PHE A 72 7.94 -3.04 -18.06
N ALA A 73 6.98 -3.20 -17.17
CA ALA A 73 7.14 -3.95 -15.93
C ALA A 73 5.97 -4.90 -15.69
N LEU A 74 6.28 -6.10 -15.21
CA LEU A 74 5.33 -7.07 -14.70
C LEU A 74 5.79 -7.52 -13.33
N ASN A 75 4.88 -7.43 -12.35
CA ASN A 75 5.12 -7.92 -11.00
C ASN A 75 4.03 -8.91 -10.60
N PHE A 76 4.44 -9.91 -9.82
CA PHE A 76 3.58 -10.93 -9.28
C PHE A 76 3.96 -11.21 -7.82
N SER A 77 2.95 -11.37 -6.98
CA SER A 77 3.13 -11.75 -5.58
C SER A 77 2.16 -12.85 -5.20
N ASN A 78 2.69 -13.88 -4.54
CA ASN A 78 1.88 -14.82 -3.78
C ASN A 78 1.70 -14.24 -2.38
N TYR A 79 0.46 -13.88 -2.06
CA TYR A 79 0.11 -13.21 -0.81
C TYR A 79 -0.44 -14.22 0.22
N LEU A 80 -0.89 -13.70 1.35
CA LEU A 80 -1.38 -14.51 2.46
C LEU A 80 -2.69 -15.22 2.07
N GLY A 81 -2.87 -16.46 2.52
CA GLY A 81 -4.16 -17.16 2.39
C GLY A 81 -4.52 -17.63 0.98
N GLY A 82 -3.54 -17.83 0.09
CA GLY A 82 -3.79 -18.26 -1.29
C GLY A 82 -4.15 -17.12 -2.25
N ILE A 83 -4.22 -15.89 -1.74
CA ILE A 83 -4.45 -14.68 -2.54
C ILE A 83 -3.25 -14.47 -3.46
N THR A 84 -3.51 -14.18 -4.72
CA THR A 84 -2.48 -13.78 -5.68
C THR A 84 -2.81 -12.42 -6.24
N TYR A 85 -1.79 -11.60 -6.46
CA TYR A 85 -1.98 -10.32 -7.13
C TYR A 85 -0.76 -9.95 -7.95
N GLY A 86 -0.98 -9.06 -8.91
CA GLY A 86 0.06 -8.61 -9.80
C GLY A 86 -0.21 -7.22 -10.34
N THR A 87 0.84 -6.63 -10.89
CA THR A 87 0.77 -5.33 -11.55
C THR A 87 1.48 -5.37 -12.88
N ALA A 88 0.96 -4.63 -13.84
CA ALA A 88 1.63 -4.31 -15.09
C ALA A 88 1.78 -2.79 -15.21
N ALA A 89 2.88 -2.30 -15.74
CA ALA A 89 3.06 -0.88 -16.02
C ALA A 89 3.86 -0.69 -17.31
N TYR A 90 3.54 0.37 -18.03
CA TYR A 90 4.20 0.79 -19.25
C TYR A 90 4.20 2.31 -19.34
N ALA A 91 5.24 2.88 -19.93
CA ALA A 91 5.25 4.31 -20.23
C ALA A 91 5.81 4.57 -21.63
N TYR A 92 5.30 5.64 -22.23
CA TYR A 92 5.66 6.06 -23.58
C TYR A 92 5.74 7.59 -23.64
N THR A 93 6.85 8.10 -24.15
CA THR A 93 7.08 9.52 -24.37
C THR A 93 6.73 9.86 -25.81
N TRP A 94 5.62 10.58 -25.98
CA TRP A 94 5.11 10.89 -27.30
C TRP A 94 5.97 11.92 -28.04
N ASP A 95 6.37 12.99 -27.34
CA ASP A 95 7.28 14.03 -27.82
C ASP A 95 7.86 14.77 -26.61
N ARG A 96 8.95 15.52 -26.81
CA ARG A 96 9.56 16.38 -25.78
C ARG A 96 8.60 17.46 -25.24
N ARG A 97 7.50 17.75 -25.95
CA ARG A 97 6.45 18.70 -25.53
C ARG A 97 5.25 18.05 -24.85
N THR A 98 4.84 16.85 -25.26
CA THR A 98 3.69 16.11 -24.70
C THR A 98 4.07 15.18 -23.56
N GLN A 99 5.33 15.22 -23.11
CA GLN A 99 5.91 14.46 -22.00
C GLN A 99 5.55 12.96 -22.02
N THR A 100 5.69 12.30 -20.87
CA THR A 100 5.58 10.84 -20.75
C THR A 100 4.18 10.45 -20.32
N LEU A 101 3.52 9.60 -21.11
CA LEU A 101 2.26 8.97 -20.75
C LEU A 101 2.54 7.67 -20.01
N HIS A 102 1.81 7.43 -18.93
CA HIS A 102 1.90 6.22 -18.14
C HIS A 102 0.58 5.45 -18.21
N ALA A 103 0.68 4.13 -18.32
CA ALA A 103 -0.46 3.24 -18.17
C ALA A 103 -0.06 2.06 -17.30
N GLY A 104 -0.97 1.61 -16.45
CA GLY A 104 -0.72 0.41 -15.67
C GLY A 104 -1.99 -0.24 -15.16
N MET A 105 -1.84 -1.46 -14.69
CA MET A 105 -2.92 -2.30 -14.22
C MET A 105 -2.51 -2.94 -12.91
N THR A 106 -3.43 -2.99 -11.95
CA THR A 106 -3.29 -3.79 -10.72
C THR A 106 -4.43 -4.80 -10.71
N TYR A 107 -4.13 -6.06 -10.43
CA TYR A 107 -5.11 -7.15 -10.39
C TYR A 107 -4.89 -8.01 -9.16
N ILE A 108 -5.97 -8.36 -8.47
CA ILE A 108 -5.97 -9.28 -7.34
C ILE A 108 -6.99 -10.39 -7.57
N ASN A 109 -6.62 -11.60 -7.18
CA ASN A 109 -7.46 -12.77 -7.11
C ASN A 109 -7.41 -13.30 -5.68
N TYR A 110 -8.58 -13.40 -5.04
CA TYR A 110 -8.70 -13.81 -3.65
C TYR A 110 -8.58 -15.32 -3.43
N GLY A 111 -8.48 -16.10 -4.50
CA GLY A 111 -8.50 -17.55 -4.47
C GLY A 111 -9.92 -18.10 -4.50
N ASP A 112 -10.03 -19.38 -4.19
CA ASP A 112 -11.26 -20.15 -4.17
C ASP A 112 -11.69 -20.39 -2.72
N PHE A 113 -12.97 -20.16 -2.43
CA PHE A 113 -13.58 -20.35 -1.13
C PHE A 113 -14.70 -21.38 -1.21
N ASP A 114 -14.76 -22.28 -0.24
CA ASP A 114 -15.87 -23.23 -0.11
C ASP A 114 -17.11 -22.52 0.46
N GLY A 115 -18.20 -22.57 -0.29
CA GLY A 115 -19.50 -22.05 0.10
C GLY A 115 -20.34 -23.09 0.84
N TYR A 116 -21.04 -22.62 1.88
CA TYR A 116 -21.99 -23.40 2.68
C TYR A 116 -23.21 -22.53 2.98
N ASP A 117 -24.39 -23.14 3.01
CA ASP A 117 -25.62 -22.48 3.47
C ASP A 117 -25.73 -22.49 5.02
N GLU A 118 -26.82 -21.94 5.54
CA GLU A 118 -27.09 -21.84 6.98
C GLU A 118 -27.22 -23.22 7.67
N ASP A 119 -27.57 -24.26 6.91
CA ASP A 119 -27.68 -25.64 7.39
C ASP A 119 -26.36 -26.42 7.24
N GLY A 120 -25.30 -25.78 6.73
CA GLY A 120 -23.99 -26.38 6.52
C GLY A 120 -23.89 -27.28 5.29
N ILE A 121 -24.84 -27.17 4.35
CA ILE A 121 -24.81 -27.87 3.07
C ILE A 121 -23.97 -27.04 2.09
N SER A 122 -23.06 -27.71 1.38
CA SER A 122 -22.17 -27.01 0.44
C SER A 122 -22.95 -26.41 -0.74
N THR A 123 -22.68 -25.14 -1.02
CA THR A 123 -23.24 -24.39 -2.16
C THR A 123 -22.30 -24.34 -3.37
N GLY A 124 -21.17 -25.05 -3.30
CA GLY A 124 -20.10 -25.01 -4.30
C GLY A 124 -18.95 -24.09 -3.92
N THR A 125 -18.11 -23.72 -4.88
CA THR A 125 -16.95 -22.85 -4.67
C THR A 125 -17.23 -21.47 -5.24
N PHE A 126 -16.84 -20.42 -4.52
CA PHE A 126 -16.90 -19.04 -5.01
C PHE A 126 -15.54 -18.36 -4.97
N THR A 127 -15.38 -17.30 -5.75
CA THR A 127 -14.13 -16.53 -5.85
C THR A 127 -14.41 -15.02 -5.84
N GLY A 128 -13.35 -14.24 -5.67
CA GLY A 128 -13.37 -12.78 -5.79
C GLY A 128 -12.18 -12.30 -6.61
N THR A 129 -12.41 -11.34 -7.49
CA THR A 129 -11.35 -10.70 -8.28
C THR A 129 -11.59 -9.20 -8.39
N GLU A 130 -10.51 -8.42 -8.37
CA GLU A 130 -10.58 -6.98 -8.57
C GLU A 130 -9.46 -6.53 -9.49
N ALA A 131 -9.73 -5.47 -10.26
CA ALA A 131 -8.77 -4.87 -11.16
C ALA A 131 -8.89 -3.34 -11.13
N ALA A 132 -7.75 -2.67 -11.25
CA ALA A 132 -7.67 -1.23 -11.46
C ALA A 132 -6.80 -0.92 -12.68
N LEU A 133 -7.38 -0.27 -13.68
CA LEU A 133 -6.64 0.33 -14.79
C LEU A 133 -6.29 1.77 -14.42
N SER A 134 -5.02 2.13 -14.49
CA SER A 134 -4.49 3.46 -14.18
C SER A 134 -3.90 4.11 -15.43
N LEU A 135 -4.24 5.37 -15.66
CA LEU A 135 -3.62 6.22 -16.69
C LEU A 135 -3.01 7.44 -16.00
N GLY A 136 -1.74 7.69 -16.25
CA GLY A 136 -0.95 8.68 -15.54
C GLY A 136 -0.27 9.69 -16.45
N TYR A 137 -0.08 10.89 -15.93
CA TYR A 137 0.67 11.96 -16.57
C TYR A 137 1.36 12.83 -15.52
N ALA A 138 2.56 13.33 -15.85
CA ALA A 138 3.28 14.29 -15.03
C ALA A 138 3.75 15.48 -15.85
N LEU A 139 4.00 16.58 -15.14
CA LEU A 139 4.53 17.82 -15.68
C LEU A 139 5.43 18.51 -14.67
N GLN A 140 6.48 19.15 -15.16
CA GLN A 140 7.31 20.07 -14.40
C GLN A 140 6.58 21.41 -14.24
N LEU A 141 6.57 21.96 -13.03
CA LEU A 141 5.90 23.22 -12.71
C LEU A 141 6.82 24.39 -13.09
N GLY A 142 6.62 24.92 -14.31
CA GLY A 142 7.42 26.03 -14.82
C GLY A 142 8.89 25.67 -14.98
N TYR A 143 9.79 26.60 -14.64
CA TYR A 143 11.24 26.36 -14.58
C TYR A 143 11.67 26.17 -13.13
N SER A 144 11.06 25.21 -12.45
CA SER A 144 11.38 24.89 -11.05
C SER A 144 11.62 23.40 -10.87
N ASP A 145 12.15 23.07 -9.72
CA ASP A 145 12.48 21.71 -9.28
C ASP A 145 11.26 20.92 -8.79
N PHE A 146 10.06 21.43 -9.04
CA PHE A 146 8.80 20.81 -8.66
C PHE A 146 8.12 20.12 -9.83
N TYR A 147 7.65 18.91 -9.58
CA TYR A 147 6.93 18.06 -10.52
C TYR A 147 5.56 17.73 -9.95
N PHE A 148 4.53 17.90 -10.76
CA PHE A 148 3.16 17.55 -10.43
C PHE A 148 2.71 16.40 -11.34
N GLY A 149 2.01 15.43 -10.79
CA GLY A 149 1.43 14.35 -11.58
C GLY A 149 0.05 13.95 -11.09
N ALA A 150 -0.72 13.38 -12.01
CA ALA A 150 -2.03 12.82 -11.71
C ALA A 150 -2.22 11.44 -12.36
N ASN A 151 -2.89 10.54 -11.65
CA ASN A 151 -3.42 9.30 -12.20
C ASN A 151 -4.94 9.34 -12.22
N LEU A 152 -5.55 8.72 -13.22
CA LEU A 152 -6.96 8.34 -13.25
C LEU A 152 -7.08 6.82 -13.22
N LYS A 153 -7.87 6.30 -12.28
CA LYS A 153 -8.08 4.87 -12.04
C LYS A 153 -9.52 4.48 -12.31
N PHE A 154 -9.71 3.43 -13.10
CA PHE A 154 -10.99 2.74 -13.29
C PHE A 154 -10.92 1.40 -12.58
N ILE A 155 -11.84 1.19 -11.63
CA ILE A 155 -11.79 0.09 -10.68
C ILE A 155 -12.98 -0.82 -10.93
N THR A 156 -12.73 -2.11 -11.08
CA THR A 156 -13.77 -3.14 -11.13
C THR A 156 -13.50 -4.16 -10.05
N SER A 157 -14.57 -4.60 -9.39
CA SER A 157 -14.49 -5.58 -8.33
C SER A 157 -15.69 -6.50 -8.43
N THR A 158 -15.41 -7.80 -8.45
CA THR A 158 -16.42 -8.85 -8.44
C THR A 158 -16.12 -9.75 -7.25
N LEU A 159 -17.04 -9.81 -6.30
CA LEU A 159 -16.99 -10.67 -5.14
C LEU A 159 -18.17 -11.64 -5.23
N GLU A 160 -17.89 -12.89 -5.58
CA GLU A 160 -18.91 -13.90 -5.92
C GLU A 160 -19.87 -13.38 -7.01
N GLN A 161 -21.11 -13.05 -6.64
CA GLN A 161 -22.15 -12.56 -7.55
C GLN A 161 -22.31 -11.04 -7.53
N TYR A 162 -21.67 -10.36 -6.58
CA TYR A 162 -21.77 -8.93 -6.40
C TYR A 162 -20.66 -8.23 -7.18
N SER A 163 -21.02 -7.20 -7.94
CA SER A 163 -20.06 -6.41 -8.70
C SER A 163 -20.16 -4.93 -8.35
N SER A 164 -19.03 -4.25 -8.44
CA SER A 164 -18.92 -2.83 -8.14
C SER A 164 -17.88 -2.20 -9.06
N PHE A 165 -18.20 -1.02 -9.56
CA PHE A 165 -17.35 -0.19 -10.39
C PHE A 165 -17.06 1.12 -9.68
N GLY A 166 -15.80 1.53 -9.68
CA GLY A 166 -15.33 2.74 -9.03
C GLY A 166 -14.43 3.57 -9.93
N VAL A 167 -14.30 4.84 -9.60
CA VAL A 167 -13.31 5.72 -10.22
C VAL A 167 -12.52 6.44 -9.12
N ALA A 168 -11.23 6.60 -9.32
CA ALA A 168 -10.36 7.32 -8.38
C ALA A 168 -9.29 8.12 -9.10
N THR A 169 -8.74 9.11 -8.41
CA THR A 169 -7.56 9.84 -8.86
C THR A 169 -6.48 9.81 -7.79
N ASP A 170 -5.23 9.79 -8.24
CA ASP A 170 -4.08 10.07 -7.37
C ASP A 170 -3.44 11.36 -7.81
N LEU A 171 -2.96 12.15 -6.86
CA LEU A 171 -2.25 13.40 -7.10
C LEU A 171 -0.90 13.33 -6.40
N GLY A 172 0.17 13.71 -7.10
CA GLY A 172 1.52 13.75 -6.58
C GLY A 172 2.15 15.12 -6.78
N LEU A 173 2.87 15.59 -5.77
CA LEU A 173 3.78 16.72 -5.86
C LEU A 173 5.15 16.27 -5.38
N MET A 174 6.18 16.50 -6.17
CA MET A 174 7.54 16.08 -5.86
C MET A 174 8.52 17.22 -6.10
N TYR A 175 9.50 17.34 -5.22
CA TYR A 175 10.61 18.25 -5.28
C TYR A 175 11.89 17.44 -5.48
N VAL A 176 12.75 17.90 -6.39
CA VAL A 176 13.96 17.19 -6.82
C VAL A 176 15.14 18.16 -6.79
N ASP A 177 16.07 17.94 -5.88
CA ASP A 177 17.32 18.68 -5.83
C ASP A 177 18.44 17.80 -6.40
N ASP A 178 18.88 18.11 -7.61
CA ASP A 178 19.91 17.38 -8.32
C ASP A 178 21.31 17.59 -7.72
N ASP A 179 21.56 18.75 -7.08
CA ASP A 179 22.86 19.07 -6.48
C ASP A 179 23.10 18.29 -5.18
N LEU A 180 22.03 18.10 -4.38
CA LEU A 180 22.07 17.33 -3.13
C LEU A 180 21.69 15.86 -3.30
N GLU A 181 21.33 15.44 -4.51
CA GLU A 181 20.67 14.16 -4.81
C GLU A 181 19.49 13.88 -3.85
N PHE A 182 18.71 14.91 -3.51
CA PHE A 182 17.61 14.86 -2.56
C PHE A 182 16.26 14.91 -3.26
N GLN A 183 15.30 14.13 -2.77
CA GLN A 183 13.93 14.13 -3.27
C GLN A 183 12.94 14.15 -2.13
N ALA A 184 11.86 14.93 -2.28
CA ALA A 184 10.72 14.93 -1.38
C ALA A 184 9.44 14.79 -2.19
N ALA A 185 8.47 14.00 -1.73
CA ALA A 185 7.21 13.79 -2.44
C ALA A 185 6.03 13.74 -1.47
N LEU A 186 4.97 14.48 -1.77
CA LEU A 186 3.66 14.38 -1.12
C LEU A 186 2.68 13.79 -2.12
N VAL A 187 2.05 12.67 -1.76
CA VAL A 187 1.12 11.97 -2.63
C VAL A 187 -0.19 11.72 -1.91
N VAL A 188 -1.28 12.02 -2.58
CA VAL A 188 -2.65 11.73 -2.15
C VAL A 188 -3.23 10.70 -3.12
N ARG A 189 -3.45 9.47 -2.65
CA ARG A 189 -3.92 8.34 -3.47
C ARG A 189 -5.37 8.00 -3.18
N ASN A 190 -6.04 7.48 -4.20
CA ASN A 190 -7.40 6.92 -4.14
C ASN A 190 -8.49 7.95 -3.76
N LEU A 191 -8.38 9.20 -4.20
CA LEU A 191 -9.47 10.16 -4.11
C LEU A 191 -10.56 9.80 -5.13
N GLY A 192 -11.70 9.31 -4.67
CA GLY A 192 -12.72 8.85 -5.59
C GLY A 192 -13.98 8.31 -4.92
N THR A 193 -14.77 7.59 -5.70
CA THR A 193 -16.05 7.03 -5.26
C THR A 193 -16.43 5.76 -6.02
N GLN A 194 -17.32 4.97 -5.45
CA GLN A 194 -18.04 3.92 -6.18
C GLN A 194 -19.09 4.56 -7.09
N ILE A 195 -19.10 4.14 -8.35
CA ILE A 195 -20.14 4.45 -9.34
C ILE A 195 -21.29 3.46 -9.20
N THR A 196 -20.97 2.17 -9.01
CA THR A 196 -21.94 1.12 -8.67
C THR A 196 -21.53 0.44 -7.39
N THR A 197 -22.50 0.12 -6.56
CA THR A 197 -22.30 -0.52 -5.25
C THR A 197 -22.57 -2.02 -5.34
N TYR A 198 -21.93 -2.83 -4.50
CA TYR A 198 -22.21 -4.28 -4.43
C TYR A 198 -23.67 -4.59 -4.07
N ALA A 199 -24.20 -3.92 -3.04
CA ALA A 199 -25.50 -4.23 -2.46
C ALA A 199 -26.28 -2.97 -2.02
N GLY A 200 -26.21 -1.88 -2.79
CA GLY A 200 -26.95 -0.64 -2.55
C GLY A 200 -26.34 0.31 -1.51
N GLN A 201 -25.34 -0.14 -0.74
CA GLN A 201 -24.59 0.70 0.18
C GLN A 201 -23.34 1.25 -0.49
N GLN A 202 -23.17 2.58 -0.44
CA GLN A 202 -21.97 3.25 -0.90
C GLN A 202 -20.92 3.30 0.22
N GLU A 203 -19.72 2.85 -0.08
CA GLU A 203 -18.58 2.79 0.83
C GLU A 203 -17.46 3.72 0.35
N SER A 204 -16.68 4.25 1.30
CA SER A 204 -15.54 5.10 0.99
C SER A 204 -14.39 4.32 0.36
N LEU A 205 -13.63 4.97 -0.51
CA LEU A 205 -12.37 4.46 -1.04
C LEU A 205 -11.23 4.58 -0.01
N PRO A 206 -10.14 3.81 -0.16
CA PRO A 206 -9.08 3.72 0.82
C PRO A 206 -8.06 4.86 0.60
N LEU A 207 -8.49 6.09 0.88
CA LEU A 207 -7.68 7.31 0.79
C LEU A 207 -6.35 7.13 1.55
N ASP A 208 -5.24 7.48 0.91
CA ASP A 208 -3.91 7.45 1.52
C ASP A 208 -3.15 8.74 1.24
N ILE A 209 -2.77 9.47 2.29
CA ILE A 209 -1.92 10.65 2.21
C ILE A 209 -0.54 10.25 2.75
N THR A 210 0.48 10.32 1.91
CA THR A 210 1.83 9.87 2.24
C THR A 210 2.86 10.92 1.84
N LEU A 211 3.82 11.17 2.75
CA LEU A 211 4.99 12.02 2.52
C LEU A 211 6.24 11.14 2.47
N GLY A 212 7.07 11.29 1.45
CA GLY A 212 8.32 10.54 1.30
C GLY A 212 9.50 11.47 1.12
N LEU A 213 10.64 11.12 1.71
CA LEU A 213 11.93 11.80 1.58
C LEU A 213 13.00 10.78 1.21
N SER A 214 13.93 11.15 0.35
CA SER A 214 15.14 10.37 0.10
C SER A 214 16.33 11.22 -0.26
N GLN A 215 17.52 10.65 -0.06
CA GLN A 215 18.75 11.25 -0.53
C GLN A 215 19.80 10.17 -0.82
N THR A 216 20.56 10.32 -1.91
CA THR A 216 21.78 9.54 -2.13
C THR A 216 22.96 10.22 -1.43
N LEU A 217 23.85 9.44 -0.80
CA LEU A 217 25.04 9.99 -0.15
C LEU A 217 26.19 10.20 -1.14
N GLU A 218 26.84 11.37 -1.10
CA GLU A 218 27.87 11.83 -2.07
C GLU A 218 29.12 10.93 -2.21
N HIS A 219 29.34 9.98 -1.30
CA HIS A 219 30.52 9.10 -1.31
C HIS A 219 30.20 7.62 -1.06
N VAL A 220 28.93 7.30 -0.85
CA VAL A 220 28.48 5.95 -0.54
C VAL A 220 27.34 5.65 -1.50
N PRO A 221 27.36 4.53 -2.23
CA PRO A 221 26.28 4.15 -3.14
C PRO A 221 25.07 3.66 -2.33
N LEU A 222 24.54 4.52 -1.47
CA LEU A 222 23.45 4.28 -0.54
C LEU A 222 22.47 5.44 -0.66
N ARG A 223 21.23 5.11 -1.00
CA ARG A 223 20.09 6.01 -0.91
C ARG A 223 19.24 5.61 0.30
N TRP A 224 19.02 6.56 1.20
CA TRP A 224 18.09 6.35 2.31
C TRP A 224 16.70 6.86 1.92
N HIS A 225 15.67 6.24 2.50
CA HIS A 225 14.28 6.61 2.33
C HIS A 225 13.59 6.71 3.69
N VAL A 226 12.83 7.79 3.90
CA VAL A 226 11.95 7.97 5.04
C VAL A 226 10.57 8.29 4.49
N THR A 227 9.57 7.49 4.86
CA THR A 227 8.19 7.69 4.43
C THR A 227 7.29 7.81 5.65
N PHE A 228 6.42 8.82 5.65
CA PHE A 228 5.32 8.99 6.59
C PHE A 228 4.00 8.65 5.88
N GLU A 229 3.41 7.51 6.23
CA GLU A 229 2.21 6.97 5.59
C GLU A 229 0.91 7.32 6.34
N ASN A 230 -0.24 7.24 5.68
CA ASN A 230 -1.57 7.37 6.31
C ASN A 230 -1.74 8.67 7.14
N LEU A 231 -1.19 9.79 6.67
CA LEU A 231 -1.17 11.07 7.40
C LEU A 231 -2.57 11.64 7.72
N GLN A 232 -3.60 11.20 6.99
CA GLN A 232 -5.00 11.53 7.23
C GLN A 232 -5.60 10.86 8.48
N GLN A 233 -4.99 9.80 8.99
CA GLN A 233 -5.55 8.98 10.07
C GLN A 233 -4.76 9.18 11.37
N TRP A 234 -5.35 9.93 12.32
CA TRP A 234 -4.74 10.14 13.63
C TRP A 234 -5.77 9.94 14.76
N PRO A 235 -5.51 9.07 15.76
CA PRO A 235 -4.38 8.14 15.88
C PRO A 235 -4.49 6.95 14.92
N ILE A 236 -3.36 6.47 14.40
CA ILE A 236 -3.29 5.23 13.61
C ILE A 236 -3.13 3.99 14.49
N GLY A 237 -2.55 4.15 15.67
CA GLY A 237 -2.29 3.04 16.58
C GLY A 237 -3.54 2.60 17.32
N THR A 238 -3.90 1.32 17.17
CA THR A 238 -4.98 0.69 17.94
C THR A 238 -4.42 -0.09 19.14
N SER A 239 -5.22 -0.18 20.19
CA SER A 239 -4.96 -1.05 21.34
C SER A 239 -5.08 -2.51 20.89
N ASN A 240 -4.12 -3.35 21.27
CA ASN A 240 -4.21 -4.79 21.02
C ASN A 240 -4.80 -5.47 22.28
N PRO A 241 -6.00 -6.06 22.23
CA PRO A 241 -6.60 -6.74 23.37
C PRO A 241 -5.75 -7.88 23.94
N ALA A 242 -4.95 -8.56 23.09
CA ALA A 242 -4.03 -9.61 23.53
C ALA A 242 -2.84 -9.09 24.36
N ARG A 243 -2.67 -7.76 24.45
CA ARG A 243 -1.66 -7.07 25.26
C ARG A 243 -2.25 -6.40 26.50
N ALA A 244 -3.53 -6.61 26.80
CA ALA A 244 -4.13 -6.05 28.01
C ALA A 244 -3.46 -6.66 29.25
N THR A 245 -3.09 -5.80 30.21
CA THR A 245 -2.56 -6.24 31.50
C THR A 245 -3.70 -6.32 32.51
N THR A 246 -3.77 -7.44 33.23
CA THR A 246 -4.73 -7.65 34.30
C THR A 246 -4.04 -7.40 35.63
N ASP A 247 -4.60 -6.51 36.45
CA ASP A 247 -4.12 -6.30 37.82
C ASP A 247 -4.54 -7.45 38.76
N LEU A 248 -4.05 -7.40 40.00
CA LEU A 248 -4.39 -8.38 41.04
C LEU A 248 -5.88 -8.36 41.44
N GLU A 249 -6.61 -7.32 41.05
CA GLU A 249 -8.04 -7.09 41.33
C GLU A 249 -8.94 -7.51 40.16
N GLY A 250 -8.33 -7.95 39.04
CA GLY A 250 -9.04 -8.41 37.84
C GLY A 250 -9.38 -7.30 36.84
N ASN A 251 -8.95 -6.05 37.04
CA ASN A 251 -9.16 -4.98 36.08
C ASN A 251 -8.18 -5.10 34.92
N GLN A 252 -8.70 -4.99 33.69
CA GLN A 252 -7.89 -4.98 32.48
C GLN A 252 -7.59 -3.54 32.04
N THR A 253 -6.31 -3.19 31.99
CA THR A 253 -5.86 -1.93 31.39
C THR A 253 -5.32 -2.17 29.99
N GLN A 254 -5.91 -1.50 29.00
CA GLN A 254 -5.43 -1.54 27.63
C GLN A 254 -4.23 -0.61 27.43
N GLU A 255 -3.33 -1.00 26.53
CA GLU A 255 -2.22 -0.17 26.07
C GLU A 255 -2.76 1.14 25.46
N LYS A 256 -2.23 2.28 25.91
CA LYS A 256 -2.47 3.58 25.26
C LYS A 256 -1.27 3.93 24.40
N VAL A 257 -1.51 4.17 23.12
CA VAL A 257 -0.46 4.63 22.19
C VAL A 257 -0.35 6.15 22.31
N GLY A 258 0.77 6.63 22.85
CA GLY A 258 1.06 8.07 22.95
C GLY A 258 1.30 8.73 21.59
N PHE A 259 1.54 10.05 21.59
CA PHE A 259 1.84 10.83 20.38
C PHE A 259 3.03 10.25 19.60
N LEU A 260 4.17 10.05 20.28
CA LEU A 260 5.39 9.52 19.66
C LEU A 260 5.18 8.09 19.11
N GLY A 261 4.39 7.26 19.82
CA GLY A 261 4.03 5.93 19.34
C GLY A 261 3.22 5.95 18.04
N ASN A 262 2.34 6.94 17.87
CA ASN A 262 1.64 7.16 16.60
C ASN A 262 2.61 7.64 15.51
N VAL A 263 3.46 8.65 15.77
CA VAL A 263 4.45 9.13 14.78
C VAL A 263 5.33 7.97 14.27
N ILE A 264 5.83 7.14 15.17
CA ILE A 264 6.66 5.98 14.81
C ILE A 264 5.86 5.01 13.93
N ARG A 265 4.59 4.73 14.24
CA ARG A 265 3.73 3.88 13.41
C ARG A 265 3.42 4.49 12.04
N HIS A 266 3.46 5.81 11.88
CA HIS A 266 3.39 6.41 10.55
C HIS A 266 4.69 6.29 9.77
N THR A 267 5.81 5.93 10.39
CA THR A 267 7.13 5.95 9.75
C THR A 267 7.47 4.61 9.09
N ILE A 268 8.10 4.69 7.92
CA ILE A 268 8.77 3.59 7.23
C ILE A 268 10.19 4.05 6.89
N LEU A 269 11.17 3.18 7.11
CA LEU A 269 12.56 3.42 6.72
C LEU A 269 12.98 2.45 5.63
N GLY A 270 13.72 2.94 4.65
CA GLY A 270 14.28 2.17 3.55
C GLY A 270 15.74 2.55 3.27
N ALA A 271 16.50 1.59 2.75
CA ALA A 271 17.87 1.77 2.32
C ALA A 271 18.10 0.98 1.02
N GLU A 272 18.56 1.66 -0.03
CA GLU A 272 18.91 1.07 -1.32
C GLU A 272 20.42 1.23 -1.55
N LEU A 273 21.13 0.10 -1.60
CA LEU A 273 22.54 0.03 -1.96
C LEU A 273 22.68 -0.21 -3.47
N PHE A 274 23.56 0.57 -4.08
CA PHE A 274 23.83 0.60 -5.52
C PHE A 274 22.58 0.91 -6.38
N PRO A 275 21.83 2.00 -6.09
CA PRO A 275 20.58 2.32 -6.78
C PRO A 275 20.74 2.38 -8.32
N ASP A 276 21.83 2.98 -8.80
CA ASP A 276 22.04 3.20 -10.24
C ASP A 276 22.82 2.09 -10.95
N LYS A 277 23.13 0.99 -10.25
CA LYS A 277 23.92 -0.11 -10.81
C LYS A 277 23.03 -1.25 -11.32
N GLY A 278 23.65 -2.16 -12.07
CA GLY A 278 22.99 -3.36 -12.56
C GLY A 278 22.57 -4.31 -11.44
N PHE A 279 23.29 -4.32 -10.32
CA PHE A 279 22.93 -5.05 -9.10
C PHE A 279 22.58 -4.06 -7.99
N ASN A 280 21.49 -4.30 -7.28
CA ASN A 280 21.11 -3.53 -6.11
C ASN A 280 20.63 -4.42 -4.96
N ILE A 281 20.80 -3.91 -3.73
CA ILE A 281 20.30 -4.53 -2.50
C ILE A 281 19.42 -3.50 -1.80
N ARG A 282 18.28 -3.95 -1.31
CA ARG A 282 17.27 -3.10 -0.69
C ARG A 282 16.87 -3.68 0.65
N LEU A 283 16.78 -2.82 1.66
CA LEU A 283 16.36 -3.17 3.00
C LEU A 283 15.31 -2.16 3.47
N GLY A 284 14.32 -2.62 4.23
CA GLY A 284 13.25 -1.77 4.71
C GLY A 284 12.69 -2.24 6.05
N TYR A 285 12.13 -1.28 6.79
CA TYR A 285 11.46 -1.51 8.06
C TYR A 285 10.20 -0.66 8.15
N ASN A 286 9.04 -1.33 8.21
CA ASN A 286 7.76 -0.70 8.49
C ASN A 286 7.42 -0.86 9.97
N PHE A 287 7.36 0.26 10.70
CA PHE A 287 7.16 0.26 12.14
C PHE A 287 5.72 -0.11 12.54
N ARG A 288 4.71 0.33 11.79
CA ARG A 288 3.32 -0.07 12.03
C ARG A 288 3.14 -1.57 11.84
N ARG A 289 3.63 -2.12 10.74
CA ARG A 289 3.59 -3.56 10.47
C ARG A 289 4.30 -4.36 11.56
N ALA A 290 5.43 -3.84 12.06
CA ALA A 290 6.13 -4.44 13.19
C ALA A 290 5.31 -4.42 14.50
N GLU A 291 4.57 -3.34 14.77
CA GLU A 291 3.78 -3.22 16.01
C GLU A 291 2.44 -3.96 15.96
N GLU A 292 1.76 -3.93 14.83
CA GLU A 292 0.43 -4.55 14.66
C GLU A 292 0.52 -6.08 14.60
N LEU A 293 1.54 -6.62 13.95
CA LEU A 293 1.73 -8.08 13.80
C LEU A 293 2.58 -8.69 14.92
N ARG A 294 2.89 -7.91 15.97
CA ARG A 294 3.64 -8.39 17.14
C ARG A 294 2.80 -9.35 17.97
N ILE A 295 3.31 -10.57 18.13
CA ILE A 295 2.80 -11.57 19.05
C ILE A 295 3.55 -11.46 20.37
N VAL A 296 2.83 -11.49 21.49
CA VAL A 296 3.40 -11.46 22.84
C VAL A 296 4.28 -12.70 23.04
N ASP A 297 5.40 -12.53 23.74
CA ASP A 297 6.38 -13.58 24.04
C ASP A 297 7.07 -14.23 22.83
N GLN A 298 6.97 -13.65 21.63
CA GLN A 298 7.67 -14.11 20.43
C GLN A 298 8.54 -13.02 19.80
N ARG A 299 9.70 -13.41 19.28
CA ARG A 299 10.59 -12.49 18.55
C ARG A 299 9.93 -12.09 17.24
N ASN A 300 9.65 -10.79 17.10
CA ASN A 300 8.98 -10.25 15.92
C ASN A 300 9.96 -9.65 14.89
N PHE A 301 9.77 -10.02 13.62
CA PHE A 301 10.47 -9.47 12.48
C PHE A 301 9.53 -9.03 11.36
N SER A 302 8.23 -8.91 11.65
CA SER A 302 7.19 -8.56 10.69
C SER A 302 7.34 -7.18 10.06
N GLY A 303 8.16 -6.30 10.63
CA GLY A 303 8.50 -5.02 10.00
C GLY A 303 9.51 -5.13 8.87
N LEU A 304 10.36 -6.15 8.87
CA LEU A 304 11.51 -6.25 7.98
C LEU A 304 11.15 -6.75 6.58
N SER A 305 11.74 -6.10 5.60
CA SER A 305 11.74 -6.51 4.19
C SER A 305 13.16 -6.39 3.62
N ALA A 306 13.50 -7.33 2.74
CA ALA A 306 14.76 -7.33 2.03
C ALA A 306 14.56 -7.79 0.59
N GLY A 307 15.28 -7.19 -0.33
CA GLY A 307 15.20 -7.53 -1.74
C GLY A 307 16.49 -7.22 -2.48
N PHE A 308 16.57 -7.73 -3.70
CA PHE A 308 17.66 -7.44 -4.62
C PHE A 308 17.12 -7.36 -6.04
N ALA A 309 17.87 -6.72 -6.92
CA ALA A 309 17.62 -6.77 -8.35
C ALA A 309 18.92 -6.96 -9.13
N ILE A 310 18.82 -7.64 -10.27
CA ILE A 310 19.91 -7.88 -11.21
C ILE A 310 19.42 -7.49 -12.61
N LYS A 311 20.17 -6.60 -13.27
CA LYS A 311 19.99 -6.22 -14.67
C LYS A 311 20.90 -7.06 -15.55
N ILE A 312 20.32 -7.73 -16.54
CA ILE A 312 21.01 -8.48 -17.60
C ILE A 312 20.49 -7.92 -18.93
N ASN A 313 21.33 -7.17 -19.64
CA ASN A 313 20.96 -6.47 -20.86
C ASN A 313 19.72 -5.57 -20.66
N LYS A 314 18.65 -5.84 -21.42
CA LYS A 314 17.36 -5.14 -21.38
C LYS A 314 16.41 -5.67 -20.29
N LEU A 315 16.78 -6.72 -19.57
CA LEU A 315 15.93 -7.33 -18.54
C LEU A 315 16.46 -6.99 -17.16
N ARG A 316 15.57 -6.65 -16.23
CA ARG A 316 15.89 -6.54 -14.81
C ARG A 316 14.96 -7.41 -13.99
N PHE A 317 15.54 -8.39 -13.33
CA PHE A 317 14.84 -9.26 -12.39
C PHE A 317 14.93 -8.64 -10.99
N SER A 318 13.79 -8.51 -10.33
CA SER A 318 13.71 -8.05 -8.94
C SER A 318 13.03 -9.12 -8.10
N TYR A 319 13.60 -9.40 -6.93
CA TYR A 319 13.01 -10.30 -5.95
C TYR A 319 12.96 -9.61 -4.59
N THR A 320 11.90 -9.88 -3.83
CA THR A 320 11.78 -9.37 -2.47
C THR A 320 11.10 -10.38 -1.56
N HIS A 321 11.65 -10.47 -0.36
CA HIS A 321 11.09 -11.22 0.73
C HIS A 321 10.65 -10.25 1.84
N ALA A 322 9.36 -10.27 2.17
CA ALA A 322 8.81 -9.51 3.28
C ALA A 322 8.19 -10.49 4.29
N LYS A 323 8.60 -10.35 5.55
CA LYS A 323 8.09 -11.18 6.63
C LYS A 323 6.84 -10.52 7.21
N TYR A 324 5.72 -11.24 7.28
CA TYR A 324 4.45 -10.70 7.82
C TYR A 324 4.13 -11.30 9.19
N THR A 325 4.35 -12.59 9.40
CA THR A 325 4.19 -13.24 10.71
C THR A 325 5.25 -14.32 10.89
N ALA A 326 5.31 -14.97 12.05
CA ALA A 326 6.18 -16.12 12.25
C ALA A 326 5.86 -17.30 11.30
N ALA A 327 4.58 -17.43 10.91
CA ALA A 327 4.09 -18.52 10.07
C ALA A 327 3.90 -18.12 8.60
N SER A 328 4.08 -16.85 8.23
CA SER A 328 3.83 -16.41 6.86
C SER A 328 4.73 -15.28 6.37
N ASN A 329 5.23 -15.48 5.14
CA ASN A 329 6.07 -14.55 4.40
C ASN A 329 5.43 -14.30 3.04
N ALA A 330 5.59 -13.10 2.50
CA ALA A 330 5.22 -12.81 1.12
C ALA A 330 6.49 -12.69 0.26
N SER A 331 6.43 -13.28 -0.93
CA SER A 331 7.48 -13.20 -1.94
C SER A 331 6.96 -12.44 -3.15
N PHE A 332 7.74 -11.45 -3.57
CA PHE A 332 7.43 -10.59 -4.69
C PHE A 332 8.44 -10.84 -5.80
N PHE A 333 7.94 -11.04 -7.00
CA PHE A 333 8.73 -11.25 -8.21
C PHE A 333 8.40 -10.13 -9.19
N GLY A 334 9.43 -9.55 -9.79
CA GLY A 334 9.28 -8.48 -10.75
C GLY A 334 10.22 -8.63 -11.92
N LEU A 335 9.72 -8.31 -13.10
CA LEU A 335 10.46 -8.28 -14.34
C LEU A 335 10.25 -6.91 -14.98
N HIS A 336 11.34 -6.18 -15.17
CA HIS A 336 11.36 -4.97 -16.00
C HIS A 336 12.05 -5.29 -17.33
N ILE A 337 11.50 -4.75 -18.41
CA ILE A 337 11.96 -4.94 -19.77
C ILE A 337 12.09 -3.57 -20.41
N ASP A 338 13.30 -3.27 -20.88
CA ASP A 338 13.58 -2.14 -21.75
C ASP A 338 13.27 -2.55 -23.20
N LEU A 339 12.29 -1.91 -23.84
CA LEU A 339 11.85 -2.26 -25.19
C LEU A 339 12.61 -1.52 -26.30
N GLN A 340 13.52 -0.59 -25.97
CA GLN A 340 14.31 0.18 -26.95
C GLN A 340 15.49 -0.60 -27.49
#